data_AF-A0A8W8NUX2-F1
#
_entry.id   AF-A0A8W8NUX2-F1
#
_cell.length_a   1.000
_cell.length_b   1.000
_cell.length_c   1.000
_cell.angle_alpha   90.00
_cell.angle_beta   90.00
_cell.angle_gamma   90.00
#
_symmetry.space_group_name_H-M   'P 1'
#
loop_
_entity.id
_entity.type
_entity.pdbx_description
1 polymer ?
#
loop_
_entity_poly.entity_id
_entity_poly.type
_entity_poly.pdbx_seq_one_letter_code
_entity_poly.pdbx_strand_id
1 'polypeptide(L)'
;MSDSESDLDEWSDAEYVDDLKAFDLDLVKSKSEARKLPRGYFDWRQYDDMIATCWKDKKMVYFLSTCNVPEKENLTVKRHNKYCTVAEFPDIPSGAAYLKYMGAVDRNDQLTKLNKSKEAMRLYRKIGRKLLQLLIYNAYVLEGSVIEHERPGKRKRDLLKFKL
;
A
#
# COMPACT_ATOMS: atom_id res chain seq x y z
N MET A 1 49.67 21.15 6.85
CA MET A 1 48.23 21.41 7.10
C MET A 1 47.51 20.44 6.20
N SER A 2 47.23 19.27 6.76
CA SER A 2 46.71 18.09 6.09
C SER A 2 45.19 18.19 5.95
N ASP A 3 44.73 17.97 4.74
CA ASP A 3 43.32 17.82 4.38
C ASP A 3 42.66 16.74 5.24
N SER A 4 41.56 17.09 5.90
CA SER A 4 40.69 16.18 6.64
C SER A 4 39.25 16.42 6.18
N GLU A 5 38.94 15.98 4.98
CA GLU A 5 37.59 15.94 4.43
C GLU A 5 37.52 14.76 3.44
N SER A 6 37.63 13.53 3.95
CA SER A 6 37.51 12.32 3.12
C SER A 6 37.04 11.12 3.95
N ASP A 7 35.90 11.20 4.63
CA ASP A 7 35.37 10.05 5.39
C ASP A 7 33.83 10.07 5.52
N LEU A 8 33.08 10.55 4.52
CA LEU A 8 31.60 10.60 4.62
C LEU A 8 30.79 10.21 3.36
N ASP A 9 31.35 9.48 2.40
CA ASP A 9 30.59 9.11 1.18
C ASP A 9 30.86 7.68 0.67
N GLU A 10 31.01 6.69 1.56
CA GLU A 10 31.19 5.29 1.12
C GLU A 10 30.39 4.27 1.94
N TRP A 11 29.19 4.64 2.38
CA TRP A 11 28.25 3.72 3.05
C TRP A 11 26.80 4.06 2.69
N SER A 12 26.24 3.46 1.62
CA SER A 12 24.78 3.25 1.53
C SER A 12 24.32 2.32 0.41
N ASP A 13 25.12 2.08 -0.64
CA ASP A 13 24.55 1.49 -1.87
C ASP A 13 24.86 0.00 -2.08
N ALA A 14 25.93 -0.52 -1.47
CA ALA A 14 26.33 -1.93 -1.64
C ALA A 14 25.52 -2.89 -0.73
N GLU A 15 25.27 -2.49 0.52
CA GLU A 15 24.58 -3.31 1.52
C GLU A 15 23.09 -3.52 1.16
N TYR A 16 22.43 -2.47 0.67
CA TYR A 16 21.01 -2.50 0.29
C TYR A 16 20.71 -3.42 -0.92
N VAL A 17 21.69 -3.64 -1.79
CA VAL A 17 21.54 -4.52 -2.97
C VAL A 17 21.83 -5.98 -2.63
N ASP A 18 22.63 -6.24 -1.58
CA ASP A 18 22.94 -7.60 -1.14
C ASP A 18 21.79 -8.24 -0.35
N ASP A 19 20.99 -7.47 0.38
CA ASP A 19 19.78 -7.96 1.06
C ASP A 19 18.73 -8.50 0.07
N LEU A 20 18.65 -7.92 -1.13
CA LEU A 20 17.78 -8.39 -2.22
C LEU A 20 18.29 -9.68 -2.88
N LYS A 21 19.60 -9.95 -2.79
CA LYS A 21 20.19 -11.24 -3.20
C LYS A 21 20.13 -12.29 -2.09
N ALA A 22 20.00 -11.88 -0.83
CA ALA A 22 19.87 -12.78 0.32
C ALA A 22 18.56 -13.59 0.28
N PHE A 23 17.50 -13.01 -0.30
CA PHE A 23 16.33 -13.78 -0.69
C PHE A 23 16.67 -14.59 -1.94
N ASP A 24 16.97 -15.87 -1.72
CA ASP A 24 17.27 -16.87 -2.74
C ASP A 24 16.45 -16.65 -4.02
N LEU A 25 17.13 -16.61 -5.18
CA LEU A 25 16.54 -16.39 -6.51
C LEU A 25 15.37 -17.35 -6.78
N ASP A 26 15.32 -18.47 -6.08
CA ASP A 26 14.29 -19.49 -6.11
C ASP A 26 12.88 -18.99 -5.75
N LEU A 27 12.74 -17.91 -4.97
CA LEU A 27 11.41 -17.34 -4.70
C LEU A 27 10.85 -16.62 -5.94
N VAL A 28 11.72 -16.00 -6.75
CA VAL A 28 11.33 -15.25 -7.95
C VAL A 28 11.11 -16.22 -9.11
N LYS A 29 9.85 -16.58 -9.35
CA LYS A 29 9.48 -17.50 -10.43
C LYS A 29 9.57 -16.83 -11.80
N SER A 30 10.10 -17.56 -12.78
CA SER A 30 10.07 -17.15 -14.19
C SER A 30 8.63 -17.07 -14.71
N LYS A 31 8.40 -16.31 -15.79
CA LYS A 31 7.07 -16.19 -16.41
C LYS A 31 6.50 -17.54 -16.86
N SER A 32 7.34 -18.47 -17.29
CA SER A 32 6.94 -19.82 -17.70
C SER A 32 6.49 -20.66 -16.51
N GLU A 33 7.22 -20.60 -15.40
CA GLU A 33 6.91 -21.29 -14.13
C GLU A 33 5.64 -20.72 -13.50
N ALA A 34 5.53 -19.40 -13.45
CA ALA A 34 4.37 -18.67 -12.95
C ALA A 34 3.08 -18.99 -13.71
N ARG A 35 3.15 -19.48 -14.96
CA ARG A 35 1.96 -19.92 -15.73
C ARG A 35 1.50 -21.33 -15.38
N LYS A 36 2.41 -22.18 -14.91
CA LYS A 36 2.11 -23.57 -14.53
C LYS A 36 1.46 -23.66 -13.14
N LEU A 37 1.68 -22.66 -12.30
CA LEU A 37 1.19 -22.63 -10.93
C LEU A 37 -0.30 -22.29 -10.87
N PRO A 38 -1.08 -22.97 -10.00
CA PRO A 38 -2.50 -22.69 -9.82
C PRO A 38 -2.72 -21.32 -9.15
N ARG A 39 -3.89 -20.73 -9.38
CA ARG A 39 -4.31 -19.51 -8.69
C ARG A 39 -4.52 -19.80 -7.20
N GLY A 40 -3.99 -18.95 -6.33
CA GLY A 40 -3.93 -19.16 -4.89
C GLY A 40 -2.64 -19.84 -4.42
N TYR A 41 -1.73 -20.23 -5.32
CA TYR A 41 -0.40 -20.69 -4.92
C TYR A 41 0.35 -19.59 -4.16
N PHE A 42 1.02 -19.97 -3.09
CA PHE A 42 1.91 -19.10 -2.33
C PHE A 42 3.17 -19.84 -1.89
N ASP A 43 4.26 -19.10 -1.73
CA ASP A 43 5.53 -19.55 -1.16
C ASP A 43 6.15 -18.37 -0.39
N TRP A 44 7.06 -18.66 0.54
CA TRP A 44 7.68 -17.62 1.35
C TRP A 44 9.08 -18.01 1.81
N ARG A 45 9.90 -17.00 2.06
CA ARG A 45 11.24 -17.13 2.63
C ARG A 45 11.41 -16.08 3.72
N GLN A 46 12.13 -16.44 4.76
CA GLN A 46 12.51 -15.54 5.82
C GLN A 46 14.03 -15.43 5.83
N TYR A 47 14.52 -14.21 5.89
CA TYR A 47 15.91 -13.90 6.14
C TYR A 47 15.93 -12.91 7.31
N ASP A 48 16.49 -13.35 8.43
CA ASP A 48 16.50 -12.60 9.68
C ASP A 48 15.06 -12.15 10.09
N ASP A 49 14.85 -10.85 10.29
CA ASP A 49 13.54 -10.24 10.61
C ASP A 49 12.69 -9.91 9.37
N MET A 50 13.17 -10.23 8.16
CA MET A 50 12.49 -9.92 6.91
C MET A 50 11.86 -11.15 6.28
N ILE A 51 10.63 -11.00 5.80
CA ILE A 51 9.84 -12.07 5.21
C ILE A 51 9.45 -11.66 3.79
N ALA A 52 9.90 -12.44 2.82
CA ALA A 52 9.50 -12.33 1.42
C ALA A 52 8.43 -13.39 1.13
N THR A 53 7.30 -12.95 0.60
CA THR A 53 6.18 -13.84 0.22
C THR A 53 5.87 -13.66 -1.25
N CYS A 54 5.52 -14.74 -1.94
CA CYS A 54 5.00 -14.72 -3.29
C CYS A 54 3.58 -15.27 -3.33
N TRP A 55 2.75 -14.68 -4.18
CA TRP A 55 1.35 -15.05 -4.36
C TRP A 55 0.96 -15.09 -5.82
N LYS A 56 0.23 -16.14 -6.19
CA LYS A 56 -0.32 -16.28 -7.53
C LYS A 56 -1.79 -15.89 -7.57
N ASP A 57 -2.07 -14.69 -8.07
CA ASP A 57 -3.41 -14.35 -8.55
C ASP A 57 -3.50 -14.58 -10.07
N LYS A 58 -3.88 -13.57 -10.87
CA LYS A 58 -3.70 -13.62 -12.33
C LYS A 58 -2.21 -13.61 -12.71
N LYS A 59 -1.42 -12.82 -12.00
CA LYS A 59 0.03 -12.70 -12.12
C LYS A 59 0.68 -13.05 -10.78
N MET A 60 1.98 -13.35 -10.80
CA MET A 60 2.74 -13.43 -9.55
C MET A 60 2.89 -12.05 -8.96
N VAL A 61 2.66 -11.96 -7.65
CA VAL A 61 2.84 -10.77 -6.82
C VAL A 61 3.82 -11.14 -5.72
N TYR A 62 4.74 -10.24 -5.42
CA TYR A 62 5.73 -10.41 -4.37
C TYR A 62 5.50 -9.34 -3.32
N PHE A 63 5.56 -9.74 -2.05
CA PHE A 63 5.50 -8.82 -0.92
C PHE A 63 6.73 -9.05 -0.06
N LEU A 64 7.25 -7.95 0.47
CA LEU A 64 8.32 -7.93 1.45
C LEU A 64 7.78 -7.27 2.71
N SER A 65 8.02 -7.88 3.85
CA SER A 65 7.42 -7.46 5.11
C SER A 65 8.28 -7.87 6.29
N THR A 66 8.34 -7.02 7.31
CA THR A 66 8.97 -7.32 8.61
C THR A 66 7.96 -7.70 9.70
N CYS A 67 6.66 -7.50 9.44
CA CYS A 67 5.63 -7.56 10.48
C CYS A 67 4.63 -8.73 10.33
N ASN A 68 4.74 -9.55 9.28
CA ASN A 68 3.72 -10.52 8.92
C ASN A 68 4.28 -11.94 9.02
N VAL A 69 3.70 -12.77 9.90
CA VAL A 69 4.07 -14.19 10.03
C VAL A 69 3.25 -15.02 9.03
N PRO A 70 3.89 -15.74 8.09
CA PRO A 70 3.19 -16.45 7.01
C PRO A 70 2.43 -17.70 7.47
N GLU A 71 2.73 -18.24 8.66
CA GLU A 71 2.02 -19.40 9.23
C GLU A 71 0.66 -19.05 9.87
N LYS A 72 0.36 -17.76 10.06
CA LYS A 72 -0.90 -17.34 10.69
C LYS A 72 -1.99 -17.09 9.64
N GLU A 73 -3.02 -17.93 9.71
CA GLU A 73 -4.41 -17.71 9.29
C GLU A 73 -4.79 -18.12 7.85
N ASN A 74 -5.87 -18.90 7.77
CA ASN A 74 -6.61 -19.22 6.55
C ASN A 74 -7.37 -17.98 6.07
N LEU A 75 -6.66 -16.93 5.66
CA LEU A 75 -7.27 -15.75 5.07
C LEU A 75 -7.83 -16.14 3.70
N THR A 76 -9.08 -15.80 3.43
CA THR A 76 -9.70 -16.03 2.12
C THR A 76 -10.04 -14.70 1.47
N VAL A 77 -9.65 -14.55 0.20
CA VAL A 77 -10.06 -13.42 -0.63
C VAL A 77 -11.15 -13.85 -1.58
N LYS A 78 -12.31 -13.20 -1.44
CA LYS A 78 -13.43 -13.31 -2.36
C LYS A 78 -13.11 -12.60 -3.67
N ARG A 79 -13.17 -13.32 -4.78
CA ARG A 79 -13.00 -12.76 -6.13
C ARG A 79 -14.21 -13.08 -6.98
N HIS A 80 -14.73 -12.07 -7.67
CA HIS A 80 -15.76 -12.26 -8.69
C HIS A 80 -15.13 -12.84 -9.95
N ASN A 81 -15.74 -13.90 -10.45
CA ASN A 81 -15.44 -14.45 -11.77
C ASN A 81 -16.13 -13.64 -12.86
N LYS A 82 -15.73 -13.83 -14.13
CA LYS A 82 -16.38 -13.30 -15.33
C LYS A 82 -17.89 -13.58 -15.38
N TYR A 83 -18.33 -14.66 -14.74
CA TYR A 83 -19.74 -15.06 -14.64
C TYR A 83 -20.44 -14.54 -13.37
N CYS A 84 -19.88 -13.52 -12.71
CA CYS A 84 -20.39 -12.93 -11.46
C CYS A 84 -20.41 -13.88 -10.24
N THR A 85 -19.95 -15.13 -10.39
CA THR A 85 -19.78 -16.08 -9.28
C THR A 85 -18.65 -15.63 -8.35
N VAL A 86 -18.87 -15.68 -7.04
CA VAL A 86 -17.84 -15.40 -6.04
C VAL A 86 -17.08 -16.69 -5.77
N ALA A 87 -15.78 -16.69 -6.07
CA ALA A 87 -14.86 -17.76 -5.70
C ALA A 87 -13.95 -17.29 -4.56
N GLU A 88 -13.70 -18.17 -3.60
CA GLU A 88 -12.80 -17.92 -2.47
C GLU A 88 -11.44 -18.53 -2.78
N PHE A 89 -10.38 -17.73 -2.66
CA PHE A 89 -9.00 -18.18 -2.82
C PHE A 89 -8.24 -17.97 -1.51
N PRO A 90 -7.26 -18.83 -1.20
CA PRO A 90 -6.36 -18.58 -0.09
C PRO A 90 -5.56 -17.30 -0.38
N ASP A 91 -5.56 -16.41 0.60
CA ASP A 91 -4.78 -15.17 0.64
C ASP A 91 -3.68 -15.27 1.69
N ILE A 92 -2.71 -14.37 1.59
CA ILE A 92 -1.54 -14.33 2.46
C ILE A 92 -1.70 -13.13 3.41
N PRO A 93 -1.27 -13.25 4.69
CA PRO A 93 -1.28 -12.16 5.66
C PRO A 93 -0.69 -10.85 5.13
N SER A 94 0.45 -10.92 4.45
CA SER A 94 1.10 -9.77 3.79
C SER A 94 0.20 -9.11 2.74
N GLY A 95 -0.51 -9.91 1.94
CA GLY A 95 -1.44 -9.42 0.92
C GLY A 95 -2.66 -8.73 1.53
N ALA A 96 -3.25 -9.33 2.57
CA ALA A 96 -4.39 -8.77 3.29
C ALA A 96 -4.04 -7.46 4.01
N ALA A 97 -2.90 -7.43 4.71
CA ALA A 97 -2.41 -6.23 5.38
C ALA A 97 -2.14 -5.11 4.36
N TYR A 98 -1.48 -5.43 3.26
CA TYR A 98 -1.22 -4.49 2.18
C TYR A 98 -2.53 -3.93 1.59
N LEU A 99 -3.50 -4.78 1.26
CA LEU A 99 -4.79 -4.35 0.72
C LEU A 99 -5.53 -3.41 1.68
N LYS A 100 -5.46 -3.67 2.98
CA LYS A 100 -6.11 -2.84 4.01
C LYS A 100 -5.50 -1.44 4.08
N TYR A 101 -4.18 -1.31 3.98
CA TYR A 101 -3.48 -0.05 4.26
C TYR A 101 -3.05 0.73 3.00
N MET A 102 -2.80 0.08 1.86
CA MET A 102 -2.29 0.70 0.63
C MET A 102 -3.18 1.86 0.15
N GLY A 103 -4.50 1.72 0.29
CA GLY A 103 -5.47 2.68 -0.25
C GLY A 103 -5.61 3.99 0.54
N ALA A 104 -4.90 4.17 1.66
CA ALA A 104 -5.08 5.35 2.52
C ALA A 104 -4.72 6.67 1.81
N VAL A 105 -3.57 6.70 1.11
CA VAL A 105 -3.08 7.89 0.40
C VAL A 105 -3.99 8.20 -0.80
N ASP A 106 -4.29 7.20 -1.62
CA ASP A 106 -5.17 7.36 -2.80
C ASP A 106 -6.57 7.83 -2.40
N ARG A 107 -7.10 7.31 -1.28
CA ARG A 107 -8.40 7.75 -0.74
C ARG A 107 -8.36 9.21 -0.30
N ASN A 108 -7.29 9.63 0.39
CA ASN A 108 -7.10 11.03 0.75
C ASN A 108 -7.05 11.92 -0.52
N ASP A 109 -6.29 11.51 -1.54
CA ASP A 109 -6.21 12.27 -2.79
C ASP A 109 -7.57 12.38 -3.50
N GLN A 110 -8.34 11.29 -3.55
CA GLN A 110 -9.69 11.28 -4.11
C GLN A 110 -10.63 12.25 -3.38
N LEU A 111 -10.57 12.31 -2.05
CA LEU A 111 -11.41 13.20 -1.23
C LEU A 111 -10.97 14.67 -1.29
N THR A 112 -9.68 14.91 -1.52
CA THR A 112 -9.08 16.25 -1.63
C THR A 112 -8.83 16.67 -3.07
N LYS A 113 -9.48 16.01 -4.03
CA LYS A 113 -9.33 16.28 -5.46
C LYS A 113 -9.75 17.71 -5.77
N LEU A 114 -8.88 18.44 -6.47
CA LEU A 114 -9.17 19.78 -6.95
C LEU A 114 -10.01 19.71 -8.23
N ASN A 115 -10.99 20.60 -8.37
CA ASN A 115 -11.74 20.74 -9.61
C ASN A 115 -10.79 21.13 -10.74
N LYS A 116 -10.72 20.27 -11.77
CA LYS A 116 -9.80 20.43 -12.92
C LYS A 116 -10.14 21.62 -13.82
N SER A 117 -11.32 22.22 -13.67
CA SER A 117 -11.86 23.26 -14.57
C SER A 117 -11.14 24.62 -14.54
N LYS A 118 -10.05 24.77 -13.77
CA LYS A 118 -9.29 26.02 -13.69
C LYS A 118 -7.92 25.84 -14.34
N GLU A 119 -7.90 25.69 -15.66
CA GLU A 119 -6.71 25.34 -16.44
C GLU A 119 -5.57 26.39 -16.42
N ALA A 120 -5.78 27.59 -15.87
CA ALA A 120 -4.77 28.66 -15.92
C ALA A 120 -4.17 29.06 -14.54
N MET A 121 -4.01 28.13 -13.59
CA MET A 121 -3.38 28.47 -12.31
C MET A 121 -1.87 28.22 -12.28
N ARG A 122 -1.12 29.25 -11.86
CA ARG A 122 0.29 29.13 -11.48
C ARG A 122 0.48 28.09 -10.37
N LEU A 123 1.59 27.35 -10.41
CA LEU A 123 1.86 26.19 -9.53
C LEU A 123 1.67 26.49 -8.04
N TYR A 124 2.16 27.63 -7.55
CA TYR A 124 2.02 28.01 -6.14
C TYR A 124 0.54 28.15 -5.71
N ARG A 125 -0.36 28.61 -6.59
CA ARG A 125 -1.81 28.66 -6.30
C ARG A 125 -2.43 27.27 -6.28
N LYS A 126 -1.93 26.33 -7.09
CA LYS A 126 -2.35 24.92 -7.06
C LYS A 126 -1.95 24.27 -5.74
N ILE A 127 -0.70 24.45 -5.32
CA ILE A 127 -0.16 23.96 -4.05
C ILE A 127 -0.96 24.55 -2.88
N GLY A 128 -1.14 25.88 -2.83
CA GLY A 128 -1.90 26.53 -1.75
C GLY A 128 -3.34 26.01 -1.62
N ARG A 129 -4.03 25.74 -2.74
CA ARG A 129 -5.36 25.14 -2.70
C ARG A 129 -5.34 23.68 -2.26
N LYS A 130 -4.34 22.90 -2.66
CA LYS A 130 -4.18 21.51 -2.20
C LYS A 130 -3.92 21.46 -0.70
N LEU A 131 -3.06 22.34 -0.19
CA LEU A 131 -2.80 22.48 1.25
C LEU A 131 -4.08 22.83 2.01
N LEU A 132 -4.90 23.76 1.51
CA LEU A 132 -6.19 24.08 2.13
C LEU A 132 -7.13 22.86 2.17
N GLN A 133 -7.19 22.07 1.10
CA GLN A 133 -8.00 20.84 1.08
C GLN A 133 -7.49 19.79 2.08
N LEU A 134 -6.16 19.65 2.23
CA LEU A 134 -5.54 18.77 3.22
C LEU A 134 -5.81 19.24 4.65
N LEU A 135 -5.76 20.54 4.92
CA LEU A 135 -6.10 21.11 6.24
C LEU A 135 -7.55 20.81 6.62
N ILE A 136 -8.49 21.01 5.69
CA ILE A 136 -9.91 20.69 5.91
C ILE A 136 -10.07 19.18 6.16
N TYR A 137 -9.38 18.33 5.41
CA TYR A 137 -9.41 16.89 5.62
C TYR A 137 -8.89 16.49 7.00
N ASN A 138 -7.76 17.07 7.44
CA ASN A 138 -7.21 16.80 8.77
C ASN A 138 -8.13 17.30 9.87
N ALA A 139 -8.76 18.47 9.71
CA ALA A 139 -9.77 18.98 10.64
C ALA A 139 -10.98 18.05 10.74
N TYR A 140 -11.43 17.48 9.61
CA TYR A 140 -12.50 16.49 9.59
C TYR A 140 -12.10 15.18 10.31
N VAL A 141 -10.86 14.72 10.16
CA VAL A 141 -10.34 13.54 10.89
C VAL A 141 -10.30 13.81 12.40
N LEU A 142 -9.84 15.01 12.82
CA LEU A 142 -9.82 15.42 14.22
C LEU A 142 -11.22 15.59 14.81
N GLU A 143 -12.18 16.16 14.07
CA GLU A 143 -13.57 16.17 14.49
C GLU A 143 -14.08 14.74 14.68
N GLY A 144 -13.68 13.83 13.79
CA GLY A 144 -14.07 12.42 13.82
C GLY A 144 -13.55 11.62 15.00
N SER A 145 -12.42 12.03 15.59
CA SER A 145 -11.88 11.38 16.80
C SER A 145 -12.59 11.83 18.07
N VAL A 146 -13.23 13.01 18.06
CA VAL A 146 -13.99 13.56 19.20
C VAL A 146 -15.50 13.28 19.05
N ILE A 147 -16.01 13.33 17.83
CA ILE A 147 -17.40 13.15 17.47
C ILE A 147 -17.49 12.06 16.40
N GLU A 148 -18.17 10.96 16.71
CA GLU A 148 -18.40 9.91 15.72
C GLU A 148 -19.18 10.44 14.50
N HIS A 149 -18.57 10.31 13.32
CA HIS A 149 -19.16 10.68 12.03
C HIS A 149 -20.30 9.73 11.59
N GLU A 150 -20.38 8.56 12.21
CA GLU A 150 -21.33 7.48 11.94
C GLU A 150 -22.23 7.20 13.15
N ARG A 151 -22.97 8.22 13.61
CA ARG A 151 -23.94 8.02 14.70
C ARG A 151 -25.07 7.08 14.24
N PRO A 152 -25.49 6.11 15.07
CA PRO A 152 -26.61 5.23 14.73
C PRO A 152 -27.87 6.05 14.46
N GLY A 153 -28.56 5.75 13.35
CA GLY A 153 -29.79 6.42 12.96
C GLY A 153 -29.64 7.79 12.27
N LYS A 154 -28.41 8.30 12.07
CA LYS A 154 -28.17 9.53 11.30
C LYS A 154 -27.33 9.24 10.05
N ARG A 155 -27.58 10.00 8.98
CA ARG A 155 -26.76 9.92 7.76
C ARG A 155 -25.34 10.38 8.07
N LYS A 156 -24.35 9.57 7.65
CA LYS A 156 -22.92 9.88 7.75
C LYS A 156 -22.63 11.33 7.31
N ARG A 157 -21.89 12.07 8.13
CA ARG A 157 -21.46 13.42 7.76
C ARG A 157 -20.29 13.31 6.78
N ASP A 158 -20.59 13.44 5.49
CA ASP A 158 -19.54 13.41 4.46
C ASP A 158 -18.67 14.66 4.50
N LEU A 159 -17.42 14.56 4.03
CA LEU A 159 -16.47 15.68 3.93
C LEU A 159 -17.05 16.91 3.18
N LEU A 160 -17.96 16.68 2.23
CA LEU A 160 -18.66 17.75 1.53
C LEU A 160 -19.58 18.57 2.46
N LYS A 161 -20.24 17.93 3.43
CA LYS A 161 -21.05 18.60 4.47
C LYS A 161 -20.21 19.22 5.59
N PHE A 162 -18.94 18.86 5.67
CA PHE A 162 -17.99 19.52 6.58
C PHE A 162 -17.42 20.80 5.96
N LYS A 163 -17.27 20.81 4.62
CA LYS A 163 -16.78 21.97 3.84
C LYS A 163 -17.79 23.12 3.72
N LEU A 164 -19.08 22.79 3.73
CA LEU A 164 -20.22 23.73 3.60
C LEU A 164 -20.71 24.14 4.99
#